data_AF-A0A0Q5NLJ7-F1
#
_entry.id   AF-A0A0Q5NLJ7-F1
#
_cell.length_a   1.000
_cell.length_b   1.000
_cell.length_c   1.000
_cell.angle_alpha   90.00
_cell.angle_beta   90.00
_cell.angle_gamma   90.00
#
_symmetry.space_group_name_H-M   'P 1'
#
loop_
_entity.id
_entity.type
_entity.pdbx_description
1 polymer ?
#
loop_
_entity_poly.entity_id
_entity_poly.type
_entity_poly.pdbx_seq_one_letter_code
_entity_poly.pdbx_strand_id
1 'polypeptide(L)'
;MASEDTPAERREITVRRAPKYVPFLILGGLVGIIVAAVIAFALPGDPSYEPSSVFGFFMVLFGAGGVILGAIVALLLDRLSVRRAEHAVVEAVPETDAGSEPDDGGDSGTQAGRQS
;
A
#
# COMPACT_ATOMS: atom_id res chain seq x y z
N MET A 1 22.10 6.90 41.97
CA MET A 1 21.20 7.96 41.47
C MET A 1 21.91 8.64 40.32
N ALA A 2 21.45 8.70 39.08
CA ALA A 2 20.42 8.01 38.32
C ALA A 2 20.92 8.15 36.86
N SER A 3 21.00 7.07 36.09
CA SER A 3 21.23 7.19 34.66
C SER A 3 19.94 7.78 34.07
N GLU A 4 20.00 9.00 33.57
CA GLU A 4 18.92 9.58 32.78
C GLU A 4 18.83 8.80 31.46
N ASP A 5 18.08 7.70 31.50
CA ASP A 5 17.60 7.01 30.31
C ASP A 5 16.57 7.94 29.67
N THR A 6 17.04 8.80 28.76
CA THR A 6 16.17 9.66 27.97
C THR A 6 15.31 8.72 27.13
N PRO A 7 13.98 8.68 27.34
CA PRO A 7 13.13 7.73 26.65
C PRO A 7 13.32 7.98 25.16
N ALA A 8 13.88 7.00 24.46
CA ALA A 8 14.04 7.05 23.03
C ALA A 8 12.67 7.38 22.44
N GLU A 9 12.54 8.60 21.93
CA GLU A 9 11.29 9.13 21.42
C GLU A 9 10.85 8.26 20.26
N ARG A 10 9.96 7.31 20.56
CA ARG A 10 9.39 6.33 19.64
C ARG A 10 8.54 7.09 18.63
N ARG A 11 9.21 7.56 17.58
CA ARG A 11 8.58 8.26 16.47
C ARG A 11 7.87 7.22 15.60
N GLU A 12 6.59 6.98 15.88
CA GLU A 12 5.71 6.21 15.00
C GLU A 12 5.62 6.90 13.64
N ILE A 13 6.39 6.40 12.67
CA ILE A 13 6.29 6.81 11.28
C ILE A 13 5.21 5.93 10.65
N THR A 14 3.98 6.44 10.57
CA THR A 14 2.92 5.82 9.76
C THR A 14 3.36 5.85 8.30
N VAL A 15 3.82 4.70 7.80
CA VAL A 15 4.10 4.51 6.38
C VAL A 15 2.77 4.41 5.66
N ARG A 16 2.30 5.52 5.09
CA ARG A 16 1.21 5.49 4.12
C ARG A 16 1.72 4.76 2.88
N ARG A 17 1.32 3.51 2.66
CA ARG A 17 1.56 2.84 1.37
C ARG A 17 0.92 3.69 0.28
N ALA A 18 1.74 4.24 -0.60
CA ALA A 18 1.25 5.00 -1.75
C ALA A 18 0.48 4.04 -2.68
N PRO A 19 -0.80 4.32 -2.97
CA PRO A 19 -1.61 3.50 -3.85
C PRO A 19 -1.08 3.52 -5.30
N LYS A 20 -0.91 2.33 -5.90
CA LYS A 20 -0.25 2.16 -7.20
C LYS A 20 -1.26 2.23 -8.35
N TYR A 21 -1.67 3.44 -8.74
CA TYR A 21 -2.59 3.63 -9.88
C TYR A 21 -1.90 3.57 -11.25
N VAL A 22 -0.58 3.81 -11.30
CA VAL A 22 0.23 3.87 -12.54
C VAL A 22 -0.02 2.70 -13.51
N PRO A 23 -0.08 1.43 -13.08
CA PRO A 23 -0.31 0.30 -13.99
C PRO A 23 -1.66 0.38 -14.71
N PHE A 24 -2.70 0.88 -14.04
CA PHE A 24 -4.04 0.99 -14.60
C PHE A 24 -4.15 2.13 -15.61
N LEU A 25 -3.45 3.25 -15.36
CA LEU A 25 -3.33 4.34 -16.34
C LEU A 25 -2.64 3.84 -17.62
N ILE A 26 -1.53 3.10 -17.47
CA ILE A 26 -0.79 2.52 -18.59
C ILE A 26 -1.66 1.51 -19.35
N LEU A 27 -2.32 0.60 -18.63
CA LEU A 27 -3.19 -0.41 -19.25
C LEU A 27 -4.34 0.25 -20.03
N GLY A 28 -5.02 1.23 -19.43
CA GLY A 28 -6.10 1.97 -20.09
C GLY A 28 -5.61 2.72 -21.33
N GLY A 29 -4.46 3.40 -21.26
CA GLY A 29 -3.85 4.07 -22.40
C GLY A 29 -3.47 3.10 -23.52
N LEU A 30 -2.86 1.96 -23.19
CA LEU A 30 -2.51 0.91 -24.17
C LEU A 30 -3.74 0.35 -24.86
N VAL A 31 -4.80 0.03 -24.12
CA VAL A 31 -6.06 -0.43 -24.70
C VAL A 31 -6.64 0.63 -25.64
N GLY A 32 -6.61 1.91 -25.25
CA GLY A 32 -7.04 3.02 -26.10
C GLY A 32 -6.25 3.13 -27.41
N ILE A 33 -4.92 3.01 -27.34
CA ILE A 33 -4.05 3.02 -28.53
C ILE A 33 -4.36 1.85 -29.46
N ILE A 34 -4.58 0.65 -28.91
CA ILE A 34 -4.93 -0.54 -29.69
C ILE A 34 -6.27 -0.30 -30.42
N VAL A 35 -7.28 0.23 -29.73
CA VAL A 35 -8.58 0.56 -30.34
C VAL A 35 -8.42 1.58 -31.47
N ALA A 36 -7.61 2.63 -31.27
CA ALA A 36 -7.33 3.62 -32.30
C ALA A 36 -6.64 3.00 -33.54
N ALA A 37 -5.66 2.12 -33.32
CA ALA A 37 -4.98 1.41 -34.41
C ALA A 37 -5.94 0.51 -35.21
N VAL A 38 -6.81 -0.22 -34.52
CA VAL A 38 -7.83 -1.06 -35.17
C VAL A 38 -8.76 -0.22 -36.05
N ILE A 39 -9.24 0.93 -35.54
CA ILE A 39 -10.11 1.82 -36.31
C ILE A 39 -9.39 2.37 -37.55
N ALA A 40 -8.13 2.80 -37.39
CA ALA A 40 -7.39 3.44 -38.46
C ALA A 40 -6.91 2.48 -39.56
N PHE A 41 -6.56 1.24 -39.21
CA PHE A 41 -5.89 0.31 -40.14
C PHE A 41 -6.68 -0.95 -40.46
N ALA A 42 -7.58 -1.40 -39.60
CA ALA A 42 -8.33 -2.65 -39.80
C ALA A 42 -9.75 -2.42 -40.37
N LEU A 43 -10.27 -1.20 -40.27
CA LEU A 43 -11.59 -0.84 -40.79
C LEU A 43 -11.47 -0.24 -42.20
N PRO A 44 -12.37 -0.56 -43.14
CA PRO A 44 -12.38 0.09 -44.45
C PRO A 44 -12.64 1.59 -44.28
N GLY A 45 -11.60 2.38 -44.54
CA GLY A 45 -11.63 3.84 -44.45
C GLY A 45 -12.02 4.51 -45.76
N ASP A 46 -12.43 5.77 -45.66
CA ASP A 46 -12.65 6.62 -46.82
C ASP A 46 -11.29 7.04 -47.42
N PRO A 47 -11.08 6.90 -48.73
CA PRO A 47 -9.80 7.23 -49.38
C PRO A 47 -9.44 8.72 -49.29
N SER A 48 -10.38 9.58 -48.93
CA SER A 48 -10.15 11.01 -48.73
C SER A 48 -9.33 11.31 -47.48
N TYR A 49 -9.25 10.36 -46.54
CA TYR A 49 -8.52 10.54 -45.29
C TYR A 49 -7.31 9.61 -45.21
N GLU A 50 -6.18 10.21 -44.87
CA GLU A 50 -4.93 9.49 -44.72
C GLU A 50 -4.93 8.70 -43.38
N PRO A 51 -4.63 7.38 -43.39
CA PRO A 51 -4.78 6.53 -42.21
C PRO A 51 -3.97 6.99 -40.98
N SER A 52 -2.79 7.60 -41.18
CA SER A 52 -1.98 8.09 -40.05
C SER A 52 -2.63 9.27 -39.35
N SER A 53 -3.32 10.14 -40.10
CA SER A 53 -4.10 11.26 -39.57
C SER A 53 -5.30 10.77 -38.76
N VAL A 54 -6.03 9.77 -39.28
CA VAL A 54 -7.14 9.10 -38.59
C VAL A 54 -6.64 8.43 -37.29
N PHE A 55 -5.52 7.70 -37.38
CA PHE A 55 -4.88 7.09 -36.23
C PHE A 55 -4.51 8.13 -35.18
N GLY A 56 -3.83 9.22 -35.54
CA GLY A 56 -3.43 10.26 -34.59
C GLY A 56 -4.62 10.89 -33.86
N PHE A 57 -5.69 11.22 -34.59
CA PHE A 57 -6.92 11.77 -34.00
C PHE A 57 -7.54 10.80 -32.97
N PHE A 58 -7.75 9.54 -33.38
CA PHE A 58 -8.33 8.54 -32.50
C PHE A 58 -7.40 8.10 -31.38
N MET A 59 -6.08 8.13 -31.58
CA MET A 59 -5.08 7.81 -30.57
C MET A 59 -5.14 8.82 -29.42
N VAL A 60 -5.29 10.12 -29.71
CA VAL A 60 -5.48 11.14 -28.67
C VAL A 60 -6.81 10.92 -27.95
N LEU A 61 -7.89 10.69 -28.70
CA LEU A 61 -9.23 10.50 -28.14
C LEU A 61 -9.32 9.26 -27.23
N PHE A 62 -8.98 8.08 -27.76
CA PHE A 62 -9.04 6.82 -27.03
C PHE A 62 -7.88 6.65 -26.06
N GLY A 63 -6.71 7.21 -26.33
CA GLY A 63 -5.60 7.22 -25.39
C GLY A 63 -5.94 8.01 -24.13
N ALA A 64 -6.37 9.28 -24.27
CA ALA A 64 -6.78 10.09 -23.14
C ALA A 64 -8.01 9.50 -22.43
N GLY A 65 -9.04 9.10 -23.19
CA GLY A 65 -10.24 8.45 -22.64
C GLY A 65 -9.91 7.14 -21.91
N GLY A 66 -9.02 6.33 -22.47
CA GLY A 66 -8.56 5.07 -21.88
C GLY A 66 -7.77 5.29 -20.60
N VAL A 67 -6.90 6.30 -20.54
CA VAL A 67 -6.19 6.69 -19.32
C VAL A 67 -7.16 7.15 -18.24
N ILE A 68 -8.16 7.98 -18.59
CA ILE A 68 -9.20 8.44 -17.66
C ILE A 68 -10.00 7.25 -17.12
N LEU A 69 -10.45 6.35 -18.00
CA LEU A 69 -11.21 5.17 -17.60
C LEU A 69 -10.36 4.24 -16.73
N GLY A 70 -9.10 4.05 -17.10
CA GLY A 70 -8.12 3.31 -16.32
C GLY A 70 -7.92 3.92 -14.93
N ALA A 71 -7.82 5.24 -14.84
CA ALA A 71 -7.73 5.95 -13.56
C ALA A 71 -8.99 5.79 -12.71
N ILE A 72 -10.19 5.89 -13.30
CA ILE A 72 -11.45 5.64 -12.60
C ILE A 72 -11.46 4.22 -12.03
N VAL A 73 -11.17 3.20 -12.84
CA VAL A 73 -11.09 1.80 -12.39
C VAL A 73 -10.04 1.65 -11.28
N ALA A 74 -8.89 2.29 -11.41
CA ALA A 74 -7.84 2.27 -10.41
C ALA A 74 -8.32 2.88 -9.08
N LEU A 75 -9.05 4.00 -9.12
CA LEU A 75 -9.62 4.65 -7.94
C LEU A 75 -10.69 3.77 -7.27
N LEU A 76 -11.55 3.09 -8.05
CA LEU A 76 -12.52 2.15 -7.51
C LEU A 76 -11.82 0.98 -6.80
N LEU A 77 -10.85 0.36 -7.46
CA LEU A 77 -10.11 -0.79 -6.92
C LEU A 77 -9.25 -0.40 -5.71
N ASP A 78 -8.63 0.77 -5.75
CA ASP A 78 -7.84 1.26 -4.64
C ASP A 78 -8.69 1.54 -3.40
N ARG A 79 -9.90 2.07 -3.59
CA ARG A 79 -10.86 2.23 -2.49
C ARG A 79 -11.22 0.90 -1.82
N LEU A 80 -11.22 -0.19 -2.59
CA LEU A 80 -11.38 -1.56 -2.08
C LEU A 80 -10.08 -2.11 -1.46
N SER A 81 -8.93 -1.80 -2.06
CA SER A 81 -7.60 -2.26 -1.64
C SER A 81 -7.18 -1.67 -0.30
N VAL A 82 -7.45 -0.39 -0.06
CA VAL A 82 -7.23 0.28 1.23
C VAL A 82 -7.95 -0.46 2.37
N ARG A 83 -9.13 -1.03 2.12
CA ARG A 83 -9.86 -1.84 3.11
C ARG A 83 -9.29 -3.25 3.29
N ARG A 84 -8.61 -3.81 2.28
CA ARG A 84 -8.08 -5.18 2.33
C ARG A 84 -6.66 -5.25 2.87
N ALA A 85 -5.88 -4.19 2.73
CA ALA A 85 -4.48 -4.12 3.17
C ALA A 85 -4.30 -4.07 4.70
N GLU A 86 -5.34 -3.77 5.48
CA GLU A 86 -5.30 -3.84 6.96
C GLU A 86 -5.15 -5.28 7.49
N HIS A 87 -5.46 -6.30 6.69
CA HIS A 87 -5.56 -7.67 7.21
C HIS A 87 -4.29 -8.53 7.10
N ALA A 88 -3.17 -8.01 6.59
CA ALA A 88 -2.06 -8.88 6.16
C ALA A 88 -0.72 -8.73 6.91
N VAL A 89 -0.50 -7.75 7.79
CA VAL A 89 0.77 -7.65 8.53
C VAL A 89 0.56 -7.10 9.93
N VAL A 90 0.06 -7.94 10.83
CA VAL A 90 0.37 -7.83 12.27
C VAL A 90 0.54 -9.26 12.79
N GLU A 91 1.62 -9.93 12.35
CA GLU A 91 2.21 -10.94 13.21
C GLU A 91 3.05 -10.16 14.22
N ALA A 92 2.43 -9.80 15.35
CA ALA A 92 3.15 -9.25 16.47
C ALA A 92 4.14 -10.32 16.92
N VAL A 93 5.43 -10.10 16.66
CA VAL A 93 6.49 -10.87 17.31
C VAL A 93 6.33 -10.59 18.81
N PRO A 94 5.99 -11.59 19.64
CA PRO A 94 6.03 -11.39 21.07
C PRO A 94 7.48 -11.09 21.42
N GLU A 95 7.77 -9.89 21.94
CA GLU A 95 8.98 -9.73 22.72
C GLU A 95 8.81 -10.70 23.89
N THR A 96 9.60 -11.76 23.87
CA THR A 96 9.70 -12.68 24.97
C THR A 96 10.30 -11.87 26.10
N ASP A 97 9.45 -11.41 27.03
CA ASP A 97 9.88 -11.03 28.37
C ASP A 97 10.55 -12.26 28.97
N ALA A 98 11.87 -12.36 28.76
CA ALA A 98 12.75 -13.22 29.53
C ALA A 98 12.96 -12.60 30.92
N GLY A 99 11.85 -12.28 31.59
CA GLY A 99 11.78 -11.87 32.99
C GLY A 99 11.32 -13.05 33.84
N SER A 100 12.16 -14.09 33.92
CA SER A 100 12.05 -15.09 34.99
C SER A 100 13.03 -14.71 36.10
N GLU A 101 12.71 -13.66 36.86
CA GLU A 101 13.19 -13.57 38.24
C GLU A 101 12.13 -14.26 39.11
N PRO A 102 12.42 -15.41 39.73
CA PRO A 102 11.51 -16.02 40.68
C PRO A 102 11.45 -15.12 41.92
N ASP A 103 10.25 -14.62 42.18
CA ASP A 103 9.80 -14.10 43.46
C ASP A 103 9.94 -15.21 44.52
N ASP A 104 11.07 -15.24 45.24
CA ASP A 104 11.23 -16.02 46.47
C ASP A 104 10.82 -15.18 47.66
N GLY A 105 9.51 -14.93 47.73
CA GLY A 105 8.84 -14.35 48.87
C GLY A 105 8.21 -15.45 49.73
N GLY A 106 8.90 -15.86 50.80
CA GLY A 106 8.22 -16.33 52.01
C GLY A 106 8.93 -17.43 52.81
N ASP A 107 9.47 -17.06 53.97
CA ASP A 107 8.97 -17.67 55.21
C ASP A 107 9.08 -16.70 56.40
N SER A 108 7.97 -16.64 57.11
CA SER A 108 7.70 -15.86 58.29
C SER A 108 8.06 -16.63 59.55
N GLY A 109 8.88 -16.01 60.40
CA GLY A 109 8.71 -16.08 61.85
C GLY A 109 9.47 -17.19 62.58
N THR A 110 10.33 -16.80 63.53
CA THR A 110 10.37 -17.38 64.88
C THR A 110 11.11 -16.42 65.82
N GLN A 111 10.45 -16.17 66.96
CA GLN A 111 10.94 -15.46 68.14
C GLN A 111 12.28 -16.00 68.67
N ALA A 112 12.99 -15.14 69.42
CA ALA A 112 13.40 -15.36 70.82
C ALA A 112 14.89 -15.10 71.12
N GLY A 113 15.13 -14.36 72.22
CA GLY A 113 16.42 -14.18 72.90
C GLY A 113 17.06 -12.83 72.57
N ARG A 114 16.92 -11.75 73.34
CA ARG A 114 17.09 -11.55 74.80
C ARG A 114 18.49 -11.97 75.28
N GLN A 115 19.25 -10.96 75.74
CA GLN A 115 20.46 -11.04 76.58
C GLN A 115 21.74 -11.34 75.78
N SER A 116 22.86 -10.61 75.90
CA SER A 116 23.41 -9.84 77.04
C SER A 116 24.36 -8.75 76.53
#